data_AF-A0A7S3XD16-F1
#
_entry.id   AF-A0A7S3XD16-F1
#
_cell.length_a   1.000
_cell.length_b   1.000
_cell.length_c   1.000
_cell.angle_alpha   90.00
_cell.angle_beta   90.00
_cell.angle_gamma   90.00
#
_symmetry.space_group_name_H-M   'P 1'
#
loop_
_entity.id
_entity.type
_entity.pdbx_description
1 polymer ?
#
loop_
_entity_poly.entity_id
_entity_poly.type
_entity_poly.pdbx_seq_one_letter_code
_entity_poly.pdbx_strand_id
1 'polypeptide(L)'
;GAAVQAKASNKAEAATGPVQVLARGKKLDRPLKVAVVGGGPSGSCTAEILAKAGIETVLIERKMDNMKPCGGAIPICMIEEFDLPMEIVDRKVTKMKMISPSNVSIDVGKTLNDKEYIGMCRREVFDDYLRKRAEANGTRLVNGLMLRMDKPTTADGTYTVHFSNYDESEDGRVGKPDSVEVDIVIGADGANSRVAKEIDAGEYDYAIAFQERIQIDEDKMKMYEDLAEMYVGDDVSPDFYGWVFPK
;
A
#
# COMPACT_ATOMS: atom_id res chain seq x y z
N GLY A 1 -32.93 18.63 14.84
CA GLY A 1 -32.61 18.18 13.47
C GLY A 1 -31.13 18.40 13.25
N ALA A 2 -30.35 17.52 12.64
CA ALA A 2 -30.62 16.21 12.07
C ALA A 2 -29.47 15.28 12.50
N ALA A 3 -29.80 14.07 12.94
CA ALA A 3 -28.81 13.04 13.24
C ALA A 3 -28.26 12.49 11.92
N VAL A 4 -26.95 12.59 11.73
CA VAL A 4 -26.24 11.92 10.63
C VAL A 4 -26.09 10.46 11.03
N GLN A 5 -27.03 9.62 10.61
CA GLN A 5 -26.88 8.17 10.64
C GLN A 5 -25.79 7.79 9.62
N ALA A 6 -24.65 7.34 10.12
CA ALA A 6 -23.69 6.57 9.33
C ALA A 6 -24.40 5.29 8.86
N LYS A 7 -24.74 5.24 7.57
CA LYS A 7 -25.24 4.00 6.96
C LYS A 7 -24.10 2.99 6.95
N ALA A 8 -24.27 1.91 7.69
CA ALA A 8 -23.49 0.69 7.51
C ALA A 8 -23.51 0.32 6.02
N SER A 9 -22.33 0.19 5.43
CA SER A 9 -22.17 -0.27 4.07
C SER A 9 -22.61 -1.73 4.00
N ASN A 10 -23.51 -2.02 3.06
CA ASN A 10 -23.81 -3.40 2.66
C ASN A 10 -22.49 -4.04 2.21
N LYS A 11 -21.99 -5.04 2.94
CA LYS A 11 -21.06 -6.01 2.37
C LYS A 11 -21.77 -6.65 1.19
N ALA A 12 -21.43 -6.24 -0.03
CA ALA A 12 -21.88 -6.93 -1.23
C ALA A 12 -21.28 -8.34 -1.13
N GLU A 13 -22.13 -9.35 -0.95
CA GLU A 13 -21.75 -10.72 -1.25
C GLU A 13 -21.19 -10.72 -2.67
N ALA A 14 -19.89 -11.01 -2.79
CA ALA A 14 -19.24 -11.13 -4.09
C ALA A 14 -20.01 -12.20 -4.88
N ALA A 15 -20.64 -11.79 -5.98
CA ALA A 15 -21.34 -12.69 -6.86
C ALA A 15 -20.38 -13.80 -7.29
N THR A 16 -20.59 -15.02 -6.81
CA THR A 16 -19.78 -16.22 -7.08
C THR A 16 -20.05 -16.83 -8.46
N GLY A 17 -20.64 -16.06 -9.37
CA GLY A 17 -20.79 -16.44 -10.76
C GLY A 17 -19.46 -16.27 -11.51
N PRO A 18 -19.21 -17.06 -12.58
CA PRO A 18 -18.03 -16.84 -13.42
C PRO A 18 -18.08 -15.41 -13.98
N VAL A 19 -17.15 -14.57 -13.55
CA VAL A 19 -17.00 -13.21 -14.06
C VAL A 19 -16.71 -13.32 -15.55
N GLN A 20 -17.67 -12.91 -16.38
CA GLN A 20 -17.42 -12.80 -17.81
C GLN A 20 -16.52 -11.59 -18.04
N VAL A 21 -15.26 -11.86 -18.36
CA VAL A 21 -14.34 -10.81 -18.72
C VAL A 21 -14.62 -10.35 -20.15
N LEU A 22 -14.96 -9.06 -20.28
CA LEU A 22 -15.00 -8.37 -21.56
C LEU A 22 -13.74 -7.52 -21.70
N ALA A 23 -12.92 -7.78 -22.73
CA ALA A 23 -11.85 -6.88 -23.14
C ALA A 23 -12.37 -6.02 -24.30
N ARG A 24 -12.44 -4.70 -24.07
CA ARG A 24 -12.91 -3.72 -25.09
C ARG A 24 -14.27 -4.11 -25.72
N GLY A 25 -15.17 -4.68 -24.90
CA GLY A 25 -16.52 -5.07 -25.32
C GLY A 25 -16.64 -6.45 -25.99
N LYS A 26 -15.54 -7.18 -26.19
CA LYS A 26 -15.55 -8.56 -26.70
C LYS A 26 -15.27 -9.55 -25.58
N LYS A 27 -15.95 -10.70 -25.61
CA LYS A 27 -15.67 -11.82 -24.72
C LYS A 27 -14.30 -12.40 -25.06
N LEU A 28 -13.45 -12.59 -24.05
CA LEU A 28 -12.20 -13.31 -24.21
C LEU A 28 -12.43 -14.82 -24.05
N ASP A 29 -11.77 -15.62 -24.88
CA ASP A 29 -11.74 -17.09 -24.76
C ASP A 29 -10.72 -17.59 -23.71
N ARG A 30 -10.01 -16.65 -23.08
CA ARG A 30 -9.04 -16.87 -21.99
C ARG A 30 -9.32 -15.88 -20.84
N PRO A 31 -8.80 -16.13 -19.62
CA PRO A 31 -8.81 -15.14 -18.56
C PRO A 31 -8.14 -13.83 -18.99
N LEU A 32 -8.61 -12.72 -18.42
CA LEU A 32 -7.90 -11.45 -18.49
C LEU A 32 -6.55 -11.59 -17.80
N LYS A 33 -5.52 -10.99 -18.39
CA LYS A 33 -4.19 -10.91 -17.80
C LYS A 33 -3.91 -9.47 -17.38
N VAL A 34 -3.53 -9.28 -16.12
CA VAL A 34 -3.24 -7.95 -15.57
C VAL A 34 -1.89 -7.95 -14.88
N ALA A 35 -1.03 -6.99 -15.24
CA ALA A 35 0.17 -6.69 -14.47
C ALA A 35 -0.10 -5.57 -13.49
N VAL A 36 0.15 -5.81 -12.21
CA VAL A 36 0.20 -4.78 -11.18
C VAL A 36 1.67 -4.51 -10.88
N VAL A 37 2.11 -3.26 -11.09
CA VAL A 37 3.52 -2.88 -10.90
C VAL A 37 3.65 -2.13 -9.58
N GLY A 38 4.34 -2.72 -8.60
CA GLY A 38 4.50 -2.21 -7.24
C GLY A 38 3.65 -2.99 -6.23
N GLY A 39 4.30 -3.63 -5.26
CA GLY A 39 3.71 -4.51 -4.23
C GLY A 39 3.55 -3.85 -2.87
N GLY A 40 3.32 -2.54 -2.82
CA GLY A 40 2.88 -1.86 -1.60
C GLY A 40 1.40 -2.14 -1.27
N PRO A 41 0.80 -1.41 -0.32
CA PRO A 41 -0.60 -1.64 0.07
C PRO A 41 -1.59 -1.54 -1.10
N SER A 42 -1.48 -0.50 -1.92
CA SER A 42 -2.38 -0.30 -3.06
C SER A 42 -2.28 -1.43 -4.08
N GLY A 43 -1.07 -1.81 -4.48
CA GLY A 43 -0.85 -2.85 -5.48
C GLY A 43 -1.21 -4.24 -4.98
N SER A 44 -0.86 -4.57 -3.74
CA SER A 44 -1.18 -5.87 -3.14
C SER A 44 -2.69 -6.06 -2.95
N CYS A 45 -3.40 -5.05 -2.45
CA CYS A 45 -4.86 -5.09 -2.35
C CYS A 45 -5.51 -5.18 -3.74
N THR A 46 -5.00 -4.45 -4.73
CA THR A 46 -5.50 -4.55 -6.12
C THR A 46 -5.32 -5.97 -6.66
N ALA A 47 -4.13 -6.55 -6.49
CA ALA A 47 -3.84 -7.89 -6.98
C ALA A 47 -4.71 -8.96 -6.31
N GLU A 48 -4.93 -8.85 -5.01
CA GLU A 48 -5.84 -9.73 -4.28
C GLU A 48 -7.28 -9.67 -4.83
N ILE A 49 -7.81 -8.46 -5.06
CA ILE A 49 -9.17 -8.28 -5.60
C ILE A 49 -9.29 -8.90 -7.00
N LEU A 50 -8.29 -8.66 -7.86
CA LEU A 50 -8.27 -9.23 -9.21
C LEU A 50 -8.21 -10.76 -9.18
N ALA A 51 -7.32 -11.32 -8.35
CA ALA A 51 -7.17 -12.77 -8.22
C ALA A 51 -8.46 -13.44 -7.69
N LYS A 52 -9.11 -12.84 -6.68
CA LYS A 52 -10.43 -13.28 -6.18
C LYS A 52 -11.52 -13.27 -7.25
N ALA A 53 -11.42 -12.37 -8.23
CA ALA A 53 -12.33 -12.30 -9.36
C ALA A 53 -11.99 -13.27 -10.51
N GLY A 54 -10.96 -14.12 -10.36
CA GLY A 54 -10.52 -15.08 -11.37
C GLY A 54 -9.70 -14.47 -12.51
N ILE A 55 -9.14 -13.28 -12.30
CA ILE A 55 -8.27 -12.59 -13.26
C ILE A 55 -6.83 -13.08 -13.06
N GLU A 56 -6.18 -13.48 -14.15
CA GLU A 56 -4.77 -13.89 -14.13
C GLU A 56 -3.92 -12.66 -13.83
N THR A 57 -3.38 -12.60 -12.62
CA THR A 57 -2.73 -11.41 -12.09
C THR A 57 -1.27 -11.69 -11.80
N VAL A 58 -0.39 -10.82 -12.30
CA VAL A 58 1.03 -10.79 -11.95
C VAL A 58 1.33 -9.52 -11.17
N LEU A 59 1.93 -9.64 -9.99
CA LEU A 59 2.37 -8.52 -9.15
C LEU A 59 3.90 -8.45 -9.18
N ILE A 60 4.44 -7.34 -9.68
CA ILE A 60 5.89 -7.13 -9.81
C ILE A 60 6.34 -6.14 -8.74
N GLU A 61 7.15 -6.59 -7.77
CA GLU A 61 7.72 -5.74 -6.72
C GLU A 61 9.25 -5.85 -6.71
N ARG A 62 9.93 -4.70 -6.65
CA ARG A 62 11.40 -4.63 -6.71
C ARG A 62 12.06 -5.07 -5.41
N LYS A 63 11.47 -4.74 -4.27
CA LYS A 63 12.07 -4.92 -2.94
C LYS A 63 11.06 -5.57 -1.99
N MET A 64 11.13 -6.90 -1.87
CA MET A 64 10.22 -7.69 -1.04
C MET A 64 10.37 -7.42 0.46
N ASP A 65 11.52 -6.93 0.91
CA ASP A 65 11.85 -6.61 2.30
C ASP A 65 11.80 -5.10 2.60
N ASN A 66 11.21 -4.31 1.69
CA ASN A 66 11.30 -2.86 1.75
C ASN A 66 10.67 -2.26 3.02
N MET A 67 11.48 -1.56 3.80
CA MET A 67 11.04 -0.75 4.92
C MET A 67 10.77 0.68 4.44
N LYS A 68 9.79 0.87 3.54
CA LYS A 68 9.49 2.21 3.00
C LYS A 68 9.27 3.20 4.16
N PRO A 69 9.97 4.36 4.20
CA PRO A 69 9.74 5.40 5.20
C PRO A 69 8.27 5.77 5.25
N CYS A 70 7.65 5.54 6.39
CA CYS A 70 6.24 5.72 6.64
C CYS A 70 5.98 5.70 8.15
N GLY A 71 5.20 6.68 8.63
CA GLY A 71 4.75 6.72 10.02
C GLY A 71 3.94 5.49 10.42
N GLY A 72 3.35 4.77 9.45
CA GLY A 72 2.68 3.49 9.66
C GLY A 72 1.39 3.56 10.47
N ALA A 73 0.82 4.76 10.63
CA ALA A 73 -0.48 4.98 11.23
C ALA A 73 -1.58 4.55 10.25
N ILE A 74 -2.43 3.61 10.66
CA ILE A 74 -3.61 3.15 9.93
C ILE A 74 -4.87 3.36 10.78
N PRO A 75 -5.92 4.02 10.24
CA PRO A 75 -7.19 4.15 10.95
C PRO A 75 -7.85 2.80 11.23
N ILE A 76 -8.59 2.67 12.33
CA ILE A 76 -9.34 1.45 12.66
C ILE A 76 -10.32 1.02 11.55
N CYS A 77 -10.96 1.98 10.87
CA CYS A 77 -11.85 1.66 9.76
C CYS A 77 -11.13 0.94 8.61
N MET A 78 -9.84 1.20 8.39
CA MET A 78 -9.05 0.50 7.39
C MET A 78 -8.66 -0.91 7.85
N ILE A 79 -8.48 -1.12 9.16
CA ILE A 79 -8.28 -2.46 9.73
C ILE A 79 -9.50 -3.33 9.43
N GLU A 80 -10.70 -2.80 9.68
CA GLU A 80 -11.96 -3.50 9.43
C GLU A 80 -12.25 -3.67 7.94
N GLU A 81 -12.07 -2.62 7.13
CA GLU A 81 -12.36 -2.65 5.69
C GLU A 81 -11.52 -3.66 4.92
N PHE A 82 -10.25 -3.81 5.31
CA PHE A 82 -9.33 -4.76 4.68
C PHE A 82 -9.22 -6.08 5.42
N ASP A 83 -10.10 -6.37 6.39
CA ASP A 83 -10.09 -7.59 7.22
C ASP A 83 -8.66 -7.92 7.75
N LEU A 84 -7.99 -6.91 8.31
CA LEU A 84 -6.59 -7.01 8.75
C LEU A 84 -6.50 -7.69 10.12
N PRO A 85 -5.67 -8.74 10.27
CA PRO A 85 -5.46 -9.42 11.54
C PRO A 85 -4.74 -8.49 12.53
N MET A 86 -5.09 -8.57 13.81
CA MET A 86 -4.52 -7.65 14.81
C MET A 86 -3.01 -7.85 15.02
N GLU A 87 -2.49 -9.01 14.64
CA GLU A 87 -1.08 -9.41 14.76
C GLU A 87 -0.14 -8.57 13.89
N ILE A 88 -0.65 -7.90 12.84
CA ILE A 88 0.18 -6.99 12.02
C ILE A 88 0.20 -5.56 12.55
N VAL A 89 -0.61 -5.27 13.58
CA VAL A 89 -0.67 -3.97 14.26
C VAL A 89 0.23 -4.03 15.48
N ASP A 90 1.41 -3.42 15.39
CA ASP A 90 2.42 -3.45 16.46
C ASP A 90 1.95 -2.69 17.71
N ARG A 91 1.26 -1.54 17.54
CA ARG A 91 0.69 -0.74 18.63
C ARG A 91 -0.69 -0.19 18.34
N LYS A 92 -1.46 0.05 19.39
CA LYS A 92 -2.73 0.77 19.35
C LYS A 92 -2.55 2.11 20.06
N VAL A 93 -2.53 3.18 19.27
CA VAL A 93 -2.42 4.54 19.79
C VAL A 93 -3.81 5.09 20.04
N THR A 94 -4.08 5.50 21.28
CA THR A 94 -5.34 6.10 21.72
C THR A 94 -5.19 7.57 22.10
N LYS A 95 -3.94 8.02 22.30
CA LYS A 95 -3.61 9.39 22.66
C LYS A 95 -2.75 10.03 21.58
N MET A 96 -3.04 11.28 21.26
CA MET A 96 -2.18 12.08 20.41
C MET A 96 -1.89 13.42 21.08
N LYS A 97 -0.64 13.87 21.05
CA LYS A 97 -0.26 15.23 21.44
C LYS A 97 0.12 16.03 20.22
N MET A 98 -0.45 17.22 20.10
CA MET A 98 0.00 18.23 19.16
C MET A 98 0.82 19.27 19.91
N ILE A 99 2.02 19.57 19.43
CA ILE A 99 3.03 20.39 20.10
C ILE A 99 3.37 21.58 19.19
N SER A 100 3.32 22.80 19.73
CA SER A 100 3.67 24.04 19.04
C SER A 100 5.17 24.37 19.15
N PRO A 101 5.69 25.32 18.33
CA PRO A 101 7.06 25.85 18.48
C PRO A 101 7.37 26.46 19.85
N SER A 102 6.35 26.93 20.55
CA SER A 102 6.45 27.46 21.91
C SER A 102 6.39 26.36 23.00
N ASN A 103 6.46 25.08 22.61
CA ASN A 103 6.32 23.91 23.48
C ASN A 103 4.99 23.85 24.24
N VAL A 104 3.97 24.57 23.76
CA VAL A 104 2.59 24.39 24.25
C VAL A 104 2.04 23.13 23.59
N SER A 105 1.51 22.22 24.40
CA SER A 105 0.91 20.98 23.90
C SER A 105 -0.57 20.90 24.22
N ILE A 106 -1.30 20.27 23.30
CA ILE A 106 -2.71 19.91 23.48
C ILE A 106 -2.87 18.41 23.24
N ASP A 107 -3.70 17.74 24.03
CA ASP A 107 -4.07 16.36 23.74
C ASP A 107 -5.23 16.34 22.73
N VAL A 108 -4.98 15.68 21.62
CA VAL A 108 -5.94 15.36 20.56
C VAL A 108 -6.47 13.94 20.81
N GLY A 109 -7.77 13.74 20.62
CA GLY A 109 -8.41 12.44 20.80
C GLY A 109 -9.15 12.24 22.13
N LYS A 110 -9.34 13.27 22.95
CA LYS A 110 -10.19 13.20 24.17
C LYS A 110 -11.66 12.84 23.88
N THR A 111 -12.07 12.91 22.62
CA THR A 111 -13.41 12.54 22.13
C THR A 111 -13.46 11.10 21.61
N LEU A 112 -12.34 10.38 21.56
CA LEU A 112 -12.31 8.99 21.14
C LEU A 112 -12.97 8.13 22.21
N ASN A 113 -13.78 7.16 21.79
CA ASN A 113 -14.30 6.16 22.70
C ASN A 113 -13.24 5.08 22.99
N ASP A 114 -13.43 4.28 24.04
CA ASP A 114 -12.47 3.26 24.49
C ASP A 114 -12.14 2.17 23.45
N LYS A 115 -12.90 2.09 22.35
CA LYS A 115 -12.69 1.13 21.27
C LYS A 115 -11.97 1.74 20.06
N GLU A 116 -11.79 3.06 20.02
CA GLU A 116 -11.14 3.75 18.92
C GLU A 116 -9.63 3.88 19.15
N TYR A 117 -8.86 3.52 18.13
CA TYR A 117 -7.41 3.64 18.13
C TYR A 117 -6.89 3.82 16.70
N ILE A 118 -5.66 4.29 16.60
CA ILE A 118 -4.86 4.27 15.38
C ILE A 118 -3.90 3.09 15.49
N GLY A 119 -3.97 2.18 14.52
CA GLY A 119 -3.04 1.07 14.43
C GLY A 119 -1.68 1.57 13.95
N MET A 120 -0.61 1.19 14.63
CA MET A 120 0.76 1.47 14.19
C MET A 120 1.34 0.19 13.63
N CYS A 121 1.69 0.21 12.35
CA CYS A 121 2.25 -0.93 11.63
C CYS A 121 3.66 -0.62 11.12
N ARG A 122 4.46 -1.66 10.96
CA ARG A 122 5.72 -1.64 10.20
C ARG A 122 5.48 -2.08 8.76
N ARG A 123 6.05 -1.33 7.80
CA ARG A 123 5.81 -1.53 6.36
C ARG A 123 6.30 -2.88 5.84
N GLU A 124 7.41 -3.38 6.35
CA GLU A 124 7.95 -4.68 5.97
C GLU A 124 7.03 -5.83 6.38
N VAL A 125 6.33 -5.73 7.51
CA VAL A 125 5.37 -6.74 7.98
C VAL A 125 4.03 -6.58 7.27
N PHE A 126 3.54 -5.34 7.22
CA PHE A 126 2.24 -5.01 6.63
C PHE A 126 2.19 -5.31 5.13
N ASP A 127 3.18 -4.84 4.37
CA ASP A 127 3.20 -5.05 2.93
C ASP A 127 3.43 -6.53 2.58
N ASP A 128 4.27 -7.25 3.34
CA ASP A 128 4.50 -8.68 3.17
C ASP A 128 3.22 -9.49 3.42
N TYR A 129 2.48 -9.16 4.48
CA TYR A 129 1.18 -9.76 4.76
C TYR A 129 0.21 -9.59 3.58
N LEU A 130 0.09 -8.37 3.04
CA LEU A 130 -0.82 -8.11 1.92
C LEU A 130 -0.39 -8.83 0.64
N ARG A 131 0.92 -8.88 0.35
CA ARG A 131 1.44 -9.64 -0.81
C ARG A 131 1.16 -11.13 -0.69
N LYS A 132 1.43 -11.72 0.47
CA LYS A 132 1.14 -13.14 0.75
C LYS A 132 -0.35 -13.44 0.66
N ARG A 133 -1.20 -12.51 1.09
CA ARG A 133 -2.65 -12.65 0.94
C ARG A 133 -3.07 -12.62 -0.53
N ALA A 134 -2.49 -11.75 -1.35
CA ALA A 134 -2.73 -11.73 -2.79
C ALA A 134 -2.26 -13.03 -3.47
N GLU A 135 -1.07 -13.52 -3.11
CA GLU A 135 -0.51 -14.79 -3.60
C GLU A 135 -1.39 -16.00 -3.24
N ALA A 136 -1.85 -16.06 -1.98
CA ALA A 136 -2.77 -17.12 -1.52
C ALA A 136 -4.11 -17.15 -2.27
N ASN A 137 -4.50 -16.04 -2.91
CA ASN A 137 -5.70 -15.97 -3.77
C ASN A 137 -5.40 -16.22 -5.26
N GLY A 138 -4.15 -16.55 -5.62
CA GLY A 138 -3.76 -16.91 -6.99
C GLY A 138 -2.98 -15.84 -7.77
N THR A 139 -2.56 -14.75 -7.12
CA THR A 139 -1.64 -13.78 -7.75
C THR A 139 -0.27 -14.42 -7.95
N ARG A 140 0.31 -14.31 -9.14
CA ARG A 140 1.73 -14.62 -9.37
C ARG A 140 2.58 -13.45 -8.86
N LEU A 141 3.29 -13.64 -7.75
CA LEU A 141 4.26 -12.68 -7.26
C LEU A 141 5.59 -12.82 -8.03
N VAL A 142 6.19 -11.68 -8.41
CA VAL A 142 7.50 -11.62 -9.06
C VAL A 142 8.37 -10.62 -8.32
N ASN A 143 9.55 -11.06 -7.89
CA ASN A 143 10.58 -10.17 -7.39
C ASN A 143 11.31 -9.54 -8.57
N GLY A 144 10.98 -8.29 -8.90
CA GLY A 144 11.58 -7.65 -10.06
C GLY A 144 11.31 -6.15 -10.17
N LEU A 145 12.16 -5.50 -10.96
CA LEU A 145 12.05 -4.08 -11.27
C LEU A 145 11.50 -3.88 -12.68
N MET A 146 10.30 -3.29 -12.79
CA MET A 146 9.77 -2.84 -14.08
C MET A 146 10.70 -1.79 -14.70
N LEU A 147 11.05 -2.00 -15.97
CA LEU A 147 11.97 -1.18 -16.73
C LEU A 147 11.25 -0.27 -17.73
N ARG A 148 10.34 -0.85 -18.53
CA ARG A 148 9.57 -0.19 -19.60
C ARG A 148 8.35 -1.02 -19.97
N MET A 149 7.42 -0.46 -20.74
CA MET A 149 6.35 -1.25 -21.35
C MET A 149 6.12 -0.89 -22.81
N ASP A 150 5.87 -1.91 -23.63
CA ASP A 150 5.46 -1.72 -25.02
C ASP A 150 3.93 -1.63 -25.10
N LYS A 151 3.45 -0.61 -25.80
CA LYS A 151 2.02 -0.40 -26.03
C LYS A 151 1.54 -1.31 -27.18
N PRO A 152 0.28 -1.78 -27.15
CA PRO A 152 -0.30 -2.52 -28.25
C PRO A 152 -0.21 -1.74 -29.57
N THR A 153 0.21 -2.40 -30.64
CA THR A 153 0.22 -1.83 -32.00
C THR A 153 -1.11 -2.02 -32.73
N THR A 154 -1.99 -2.88 -32.20
CA THR A 154 -3.32 -3.17 -32.74
C THR A 154 -4.40 -2.92 -31.69
N ALA A 155 -5.63 -2.74 -32.14
CA ALA A 155 -6.77 -2.49 -31.25
C ALA A 155 -7.10 -3.67 -30.32
N ASP A 156 -6.68 -4.89 -30.65
CA ASP A 156 -6.90 -6.10 -29.86
C ASP A 156 -5.59 -6.66 -29.26
N GLY A 157 -4.48 -5.90 -29.34
CA GLY A 157 -3.17 -6.32 -28.85
C GLY A 157 -2.97 -6.14 -27.33
N THR A 158 -1.95 -6.81 -26.81
CA THR A 158 -1.53 -6.77 -25.40
C THR A 158 -0.40 -5.77 -25.17
N TYR A 159 -0.26 -5.33 -23.91
CA TYR A 159 0.95 -4.66 -23.44
C TYR A 159 2.02 -5.71 -23.17
N THR A 160 3.29 -5.36 -23.39
CA THR A 160 4.42 -6.17 -22.93
C THR A 160 5.17 -5.39 -21.85
N VAL A 161 5.15 -5.91 -20.63
CA VAL A 161 5.86 -5.29 -19.49
C VAL A 161 7.23 -5.95 -19.38
N HIS A 162 8.29 -5.16 -19.49
CA HIS A 162 9.68 -5.61 -19.38
C HIS A 162 10.19 -5.31 -17.98
N PHE A 163 10.82 -6.28 -17.33
CA PHE A 163 11.34 -6.15 -15.98
C PHE A 163 12.68 -6.88 -15.80
N SER A 164 13.44 -6.48 -14.79
CA SER A 164 14.60 -7.22 -14.30
C SER A 164 14.13 -8.19 -13.23
N ASN A 165 14.17 -9.48 -13.51
CA ASN A 165 13.70 -10.58 -12.66
C ASN A 165 14.81 -11.01 -11.69
N TYR A 166 14.57 -10.86 -10.39
CA TYR A 166 15.51 -11.22 -9.33
C TYR A 166 15.32 -12.65 -8.82
N ASP A 167 14.20 -13.30 -9.11
CA ASP A 167 13.96 -14.70 -8.69
C ASP A 167 14.92 -15.68 -9.39
N GLU A 168 15.42 -15.32 -10.57
CA GLU A 168 16.41 -16.10 -11.33
C GLU A 168 17.87 -15.65 -11.12
N SER A 169 18.10 -14.76 -10.14
CA SER A 169 19.42 -14.25 -9.80
C SER A 169 20.12 -15.20 -8.82
N GLU A 170 21.34 -15.64 -9.15
CA GLU A 170 22.12 -16.53 -8.27
C GLU A 170 22.53 -15.86 -6.94
N ASP A 171 22.70 -14.53 -6.95
CA ASP A 171 23.10 -13.74 -5.78
C ASP A 171 22.02 -12.73 -5.32
N GLY A 172 20.89 -12.65 -6.03
CA GLY A 172 19.81 -11.71 -5.76
C GLY A 172 20.13 -10.23 -6.06
N ARG A 173 21.32 -9.92 -6.62
CA ARG A 173 21.79 -8.53 -6.80
C ARG A 173 21.60 -8.04 -8.22
N VAL A 174 21.75 -8.92 -9.21
CA VAL A 174 21.57 -8.59 -10.63
C VAL A 174 20.45 -9.45 -11.19
N GLY A 175 19.33 -8.83 -11.54
CA GLY A 175 18.20 -9.53 -12.14
C GLY A 175 18.40 -9.77 -13.63
N LYS A 176 17.82 -10.85 -14.14
CA LYS A 176 17.85 -11.18 -15.57
C LYS A 176 16.71 -10.47 -16.30
N PRO A 177 16.91 -9.99 -17.54
CA PRO A 177 15.81 -9.44 -18.33
C PRO A 177 14.72 -10.49 -18.55
N ASP A 178 13.47 -10.09 -18.30
CA ASP A 178 12.29 -10.91 -18.50
C ASP A 178 11.10 -10.02 -18.90
N SER A 179 10.02 -10.62 -19.38
CA SER A 179 8.84 -9.89 -19.82
C SER A 179 7.54 -10.68 -19.66
N VAL A 180 6.43 -9.97 -19.55
CA VAL A 180 5.09 -10.56 -19.50
C VAL A 180 4.12 -9.80 -20.39
N GLU A 181 3.32 -10.54 -21.16
CA GLU A 181 2.23 -9.99 -21.97
C GLU A 181 0.93 -9.96 -21.18
N VAL A 182 0.30 -8.79 -21.14
CA VAL A 182 -0.93 -8.54 -20.36
C VAL A 182 -1.90 -7.66 -21.11
N ASP A 183 -3.18 -7.77 -20.78
CA ASP A 183 -4.24 -6.94 -21.36
C ASP A 183 -4.29 -5.55 -20.70
N ILE A 184 -3.95 -5.48 -19.42
CA ILE A 184 -3.98 -4.25 -18.61
C ILE A 184 -2.71 -4.17 -17.76
N VAL A 185 -2.19 -2.95 -17.61
CA VAL A 185 -1.14 -2.61 -16.66
C VAL A 185 -1.70 -1.63 -15.63
N ILE A 186 -1.53 -1.93 -14.35
CA ILE A 186 -1.90 -1.05 -13.23
C ILE A 186 -0.61 -0.55 -12.57
N GLY A 187 -0.39 0.76 -12.60
CA GLY A 187 0.73 1.41 -11.92
C GLY A 187 0.43 1.64 -10.44
N ALA A 188 1.14 0.92 -9.56
CA ALA A 188 1.08 1.04 -8.11
C ALA A 188 2.50 1.18 -7.50
N ASP A 189 3.46 1.66 -8.28
CA ASP A 189 4.90 1.74 -8.01
C ASP A 189 5.34 3.06 -7.32
N GLY A 190 4.36 3.78 -6.76
CA GLY A 190 4.54 4.88 -5.83
C GLY A 190 5.10 6.16 -6.47
N ALA A 191 5.66 7.04 -5.63
CA ALA A 191 6.09 8.39 -6.01
C ALA A 191 7.16 8.44 -7.11
N ASN A 192 7.86 7.34 -7.40
CA ASN A 192 8.85 7.30 -8.48
C ASN A 192 8.34 6.51 -9.69
N SER A 193 7.01 6.44 -9.86
CA SER A 193 6.33 5.55 -10.80
C SER A 193 6.94 5.58 -12.19
N ARG A 194 7.38 4.41 -12.67
CA ARG A 194 7.80 4.19 -14.05
C ARG A 194 6.58 4.08 -14.95
N VAL A 195 5.52 3.42 -14.49
CA VAL A 195 4.28 3.27 -15.27
C VAL A 195 3.69 4.64 -15.62
N ALA A 196 3.62 5.57 -14.65
CA ALA A 196 3.14 6.93 -14.87
C ALA A 196 3.95 7.67 -15.94
N LYS A 197 5.28 7.48 -15.95
CA LYS A 197 6.18 8.09 -16.96
C LYS A 197 5.95 7.51 -18.35
N GLU A 198 5.75 6.21 -18.48
CA GLU A 198 5.52 5.53 -19.77
C GLU A 198 4.18 5.91 -20.43
N ILE A 199 3.19 6.33 -19.63
CA ILE A 199 1.90 6.83 -20.12
C ILE A 199 1.81 8.34 -20.21
N ASP A 200 2.87 9.07 -19.85
CA ASP A 200 2.88 10.53 -19.78
C ASP A 200 1.72 11.07 -18.90
N ALA A 201 1.58 10.53 -17.69
CA ALA A 201 0.51 10.88 -16.75
C ALA A 201 0.59 12.32 -16.20
N GLY A 202 1.64 13.07 -16.57
CA GLY A 202 1.93 14.40 -16.06
C GLY A 202 2.78 14.42 -14.79
N GLU A 203 3.01 15.63 -14.30
CA GLU A 203 3.73 15.90 -13.05
C GLU A 203 2.77 15.95 -11.86
N TYR A 204 3.31 15.76 -10.67
CA TYR A 204 2.58 15.80 -9.42
C TYR A 204 3.45 16.45 -8.34
N ASP A 205 2.81 17.07 -7.36
CA ASP A 205 3.52 17.69 -6.25
C ASP A 205 4.02 16.62 -5.26
N TYR A 206 5.19 16.88 -4.67
CA TYR A 206 5.81 15.97 -3.71
C TYR A 206 6.18 16.70 -2.44
N ALA A 207 6.05 16.00 -1.32
CA ALA A 207 6.70 16.33 -0.07
C ALA A 207 7.84 15.34 0.19
N ILE A 208 8.97 15.84 0.70
CA ILE A 208 10.07 15.00 1.14
C ILE A 208 9.87 14.73 2.63
N ALA A 209 9.87 13.45 3.01
CA ALA A 209 9.78 13.02 4.39
C ALA A 209 11.01 12.17 4.74
N PHE A 210 11.59 12.45 5.91
CA PHE A 210 12.67 11.67 6.49
C PHE A 210 12.15 10.96 7.75
N GLN A 211 12.61 9.74 7.96
CA GLN A 211 12.22 8.96 9.13
C GLN A 211 13.40 8.13 9.61
N GLU A 212 13.54 8.07 10.93
CA GLU A 212 14.43 7.15 11.62
C GLU A 212 13.61 6.26 12.57
N ARG A 213 14.07 5.02 12.78
CA ARG A 213 13.53 4.13 13.80
C ARG A 213 14.54 4.07 14.93
N ILE A 214 14.17 4.58 16.10
CA ILE A 214 15.05 4.68 17.25
C ILE A 214 14.56 3.68 18.30
N GLN A 215 15.44 2.77 18.71
CA GLN A 215 15.20 1.92 19.86
C GLN A 215 15.50 2.70 21.13
N ILE A 216 14.55 2.74 22.06
CA ILE A 216 14.72 3.35 23.38
C ILE A 216 14.48 2.30 24.47
N ASP A 217 14.91 2.62 25.69
CA ASP A 217 14.75 1.76 26.86
C ASP A 217 13.27 1.46 27.15
N GLU A 218 12.96 0.28 27.70
CA GLU A 218 11.58 -0.16 27.95
C GLU A 218 10.82 0.77 28.90
N ASP A 219 11.49 1.34 29.89
CA ASP A 219 10.90 2.30 30.83
C ASP A 219 10.48 3.60 30.12
N LYS A 220 11.24 4.05 29.13
CA LYS A 220 10.88 5.20 28.28
C LYS A 220 9.78 4.84 27.29
N MET A 221 9.79 3.64 26.74
CA MET A 221 8.72 3.17 25.84
C MET A 221 7.36 3.13 26.51
N LYS A 222 7.27 2.93 27.84
CA LYS A 222 5.99 2.99 28.57
C LYS A 222 5.26 4.32 28.38
N MET A 223 5.99 5.42 28.23
CA MET A 223 5.38 6.73 27.96
C MET A 223 4.73 6.81 26.57
N TYR A 224 5.29 6.06 25.61
CA TYR A 224 4.87 6.01 24.22
C TYR A 224 4.04 4.76 23.89
N GLU A 225 3.59 4.00 24.89
CA GLU A 225 2.85 2.74 24.67
C GLU A 225 1.56 2.97 23.86
N ASP A 226 0.83 4.04 24.16
CA ASP A 226 -0.43 4.43 23.50
C ASP A 226 -0.45 5.89 23.01
N LEU A 227 0.70 6.55 22.97
CA LEU A 227 0.86 7.97 22.66
C LEU A 227 1.61 8.21 21.34
N ALA A 228 1.01 8.97 20.44
CA ALA A 228 1.69 9.61 19.31
C ALA A 228 1.90 11.10 19.57
N GLU A 229 2.99 11.66 19.04
CA GLU A 229 3.25 13.11 19.08
C GLU A 229 3.39 13.67 17.67
N MET A 230 2.85 14.87 17.47
CA MET A 230 2.97 15.66 16.26
C MET A 230 3.45 17.06 16.63
N TYR A 231 4.51 17.51 15.97
CA TYR A 231 5.12 18.82 16.20
C TYR A 231 4.92 19.72 14.98
N VAL A 232 4.27 20.86 15.15
CA VAL A 232 3.81 21.75 14.05
C VAL A 232 4.63 23.05 13.96
N GLY A 233 5.96 22.92 13.89
CA GLY A 233 6.88 24.04 13.82
C GLY A 233 7.78 24.07 12.59
N ASP A 234 7.99 25.27 12.07
CA ASP A 234 8.83 25.55 10.91
C ASP A 234 10.32 25.31 11.20
N ASP A 235 10.71 25.33 12.46
CA ASP A 235 12.03 24.98 12.97
C ASP A 235 12.37 23.49 12.83
N VAL A 236 11.36 22.63 12.68
CA VAL A 236 11.53 21.19 12.41
C VAL A 236 11.08 20.81 10.99
N SER A 237 9.94 21.32 10.54
CA SER A 237 9.42 21.07 9.20
C SER A 237 8.78 22.37 8.66
N PRO A 238 9.41 23.05 7.69
CA PRO A 238 8.95 24.36 7.23
C PRO A 238 7.55 24.33 6.62
N ASP A 239 7.16 23.20 6.03
CA ASP A 239 5.92 23.06 5.26
C ASP A 239 4.90 22.08 5.89
N PHE A 240 5.32 21.26 6.88
CA PHE A 240 4.48 20.21 7.47
C PHE A 240 4.66 20.07 8.99
N TYR A 241 5.07 18.88 9.47
CA TYR A 241 5.17 18.54 10.87
C TYR A 241 6.24 17.46 11.11
N GLY A 242 6.81 17.44 12.31
CA GLY A 242 7.56 16.31 12.84
C GLY A 242 6.63 15.33 13.56
N TRP A 243 7.00 14.06 13.64
CA TRP A 243 6.20 13.06 14.36
C TRP A 243 7.05 12.10 15.18
N VAL A 244 6.48 11.61 16.28
CA VAL A 244 6.98 10.48 17.05
C VAL A 244 5.85 9.46 17.14
N PHE A 245 5.95 8.39 16.35
CA PHE A 245 4.96 7.32 16.30
C PHE A 245 5.54 6.02 16.84
N PRO A 246 4.96 5.44 17.91
CA PRO A 246 5.47 4.23 18.52
C PRO A 246 5.28 3.02 17.61
N LYS A 247 6.18 2.06 17.78
CA LYS A 247 6.14 0.74 17.16
C LYS A 247 6.23 -0.34 18.22
#